data_AF-A0A090WJQ1-F1
#
_entry.id   AF-A0A090WJQ1-F1
#
_cell.length_a   1.000
_cell.length_b   1.000
_cell.length_c   1.000
_cell.angle_alpha   90.00
_cell.angle_beta   90.00
_cell.angle_gamma   90.00
#
_symmetry.space_group_name_H-M   'P 1'
#
loop_
_entity.id
_entity.type
_entity.pdbx_description
1 polymer ?
#
loop_
_entity_poly.entity_id
_entity_poly.type
_entity_poly.pdbx_seq_one_letter_code
_entity_poly.pdbx_strand_id
1 'polypeptide(L)' 'MKFSKYNTSVYHEDKFVFFNAYTENFLLLEPFLMDLINASIAEDNLKGLAEIHPPIYILHC' A
#
# COMPACT_ATOMS: atom_id res chain seq x y z
N MET A 1 5.77 2.88 4.66
CA MET A 1 4.93 4.10 4.74
C MET A 1 3.48 3.66 4.80
N LYS A 2 2.68 4.17 5.73
CA LYS A 2 1.23 3.88 5.72
C LYS A 2 0.60 4.68 4.59
N PHE A 3 -0.19 4.02 3.73
CA PHE A 3 -0.90 4.70 2.66
C PHE A 3 -1.91 5.69 3.27
N SER A 4 -1.92 6.92 2.79
CA SER A 4 -2.71 8.01 3.33
C SER A 4 -3.04 9.03 2.25
N LYS A 5 -3.93 9.97 2.56
CA LYS A 5 -4.26 11.11 1.67
C LYS A 5 -3.09 12.03 1.35
N TYR A 6 -1.96 11.91 2.06
CA TYR A 6 -0.76 12.71 1.85
C TYR A 6 0.22 12.06 0.87
N ASN A 7 -0.11 10.87 0.36
CA ASN A 7 0.67 10.15 -0.63
C ASN A 7 0.20 10.50 -2.04
N THR A 8 1.14 10.81 -2.93
CA THR A 8 0.90 11.08 -4.35
C THR A 8 1.79 10.18 -5.19
N SER A 9 1.27 9.61 -6.27
CA SER A 9 2.03 8.80 -7.21
C SER A 9 2.01 9.40 -8.61
N VAL A 10 3.15 9.42 -9.28
CA VAL A 10 3.28 9.85 -10.68
C VAL A 10 4.04 8.78 -11.45
N TYR A 11 3.57 8.44 -12.65
CA TYR A 11 4.26 7.53 -13.55
C TYR A 11 5.32 8.28 -14.37
N HIS A 12 6.56 7.82 -14.34
CA HIS A 12 7.70 8.43 -15.03
C HIS A 12 8.77 7.37 -15.35
N GLU A 13 9.29 7.37 -16.58
CA GLU A 13 10.36 6.46 -17.04
C GLU A 13 10.13 4.98 -16.67
N ASP A 14 8.92 4.49 -16.97
CA ASP A 14 8.47 3.12 -16.66
C ASP A 14 8.42 2.73 -15.17
N LYS A 15 8.46 3.73 -14.30
CA LYS A 15 8.40 3.56 -12.84
C LYS A 15 7.36 4.50 -12.24
N PHE A 16 6.99 4.22 -10.99
CA PHE A 16 6.15 5.10 -10.19
C PHE A 16 7.01 5.88 -9.20
N VAL A 17 6.96 7.21 -9.29
CA VAL A 17 7.49 8.09 -8.26
C VAL A 17 6.40 8.31 -7.23
N PHE A 18 6.66 7.84 -6.02
CA PHE A 18 5.77 7.94 -4.88
C PHE A 18 6.29 9.02 -3.93
N PHE A 19 5.52 10.07 -3.72
CA PHE A 19 5.85 11.17 -2.84
C PHE A 19 4.92 11.18 -1.63
N ASN A 20 5.45 11.54 -0.47
CA ASN A 20 4.64 11.80 0.72
C ASN A 20 4.88 13.22 1.22
N ALA A 21 3.82 14.02 1.18
CA ALA A 21 3.86 15.43 1.55
C ALA A 21 4.03 15.66 3.06
N TYR A 22 3.83 14.65 3.90
CA TYR A 22 4.00 14.76 5.35
C TYR A 22 5.46 14.54 5.78
N THR A 23 6.13 13.56 5.19
CA THR A 23 7.54 13.26 5.51
C THR A 23 8.52 13.83 4.49
N GLU A 24 8.03 14.46 3.43
CA GLU A 24 8.80 15.02 2.29
C GLU A 24 9.73 13.99 1.62
N ASN A 25 9.35 12.71 1.66
CA ASN A 25 10.16 11.62 1.13
C ASN A 25 9.65 11.17 -0.25
N PHE A 26 10.60 10.80 -1.10
CA PHE A 26 10.36 10.18 -2.39
C PHE A 26 10.74 8.70 -2.35
N LEU A 27 9.95 7.89 -3.05
CA LEU A 27 10.18 6.47 -3.24
C LEU A 27 9.95 6.14 -4.71
N LEU A 28 10.95 5.54 -5.34
CA LEU A 28 10.82 5.03 -6.71
C LEU A 28 10.34 3.58 -6.65
N LEU A 29 9.28 3.26 -7.38
CA LEU A 29 8.61 1.97 -7.36
C LEU A 29 8.56 1.37 -8.76
N GLU A 30 8.90 0.09 -8.85
CA GLU A 30 8.63 -0.70 -10.06
C GLU A 30 7.11 -0.92 -10.22
N PRO A 31 6.59 -1.05 -11.46
CA PRO A 31 5.16 -1.26 -11.71
C PRO A 31 4.55 -2.40 -10.89
N PHE A 32 5.24 -3.53 -10.79
CA PHE A 32 4.81 -4.68 -9.99
C PHE A 32 4.60 -4.33 -8.50
N LEU A 33 5.45 -3.47 -7.92
CA LEU A 33 5.29 -3.04 -6.53
C LEU A 33 4.08 -2.12 -6.36
N MET A 34 3.80 -1.29 -7.36
CA MET A 34 2.60 -0.45 -7.37
C MET A 34 1.32 -1.31 -7.42
N ASP A 35 1.33 -2.41 -8.16
CA ASP A 35 0.22 -3.37 -8.19
C ASP A 35 -0.03 -4.01 -6.82
N LEU A 36 1.04 -4.43 -6.13
CA LEU A 36 0.92 -4.96 -4.77
C LEU A 36 0.35 -3.93 -3.79
N ILE A 37 0.78 -2.66 -3.91
CA ILE A 37 0.24 -1.57 -3.09
C ILE A 37 -1.25 -1.38 -3.38
N ASN A 38 -1.64 -1.32 -4.65
CA ASN A 38 -3.03 -1.17 -5.05
C ASN A 38 -3.90 -2.35 -4.56
N ALA A 39 -3.40 -3.58 -4.67
CA ALA A 39 -4.07 -4.76 -4.13
C ALA A 39 -4.26 -4.65 -2.61
N SER A 40 -3.22 -4.23 -1.88
CA SER A 40 -3.28 -4.06 -0.42
C SER A 40 -4.24 -2.96 0.04
N ILE A 41 -4.53 -1.96 -0.81
CA ILE A 41 -5.49 -0.88 -0.52
C ILE A 41 -6.90 -1.29 -0.89
N ALA A 42 -7.06 -1.97 -2.03
CA ALA A 42 -8.35 -2.42 -2.53
C ALA A 42 -8.93 -3.53 -1.65
N GLU A 43 -8.08 -4.37 -1.07
CA GLU A 43 -8.47 -5.37 -0.11
C GLU A 43 -8.68 -4.74 1.28
N ASP A 44 -9.91 -4.27 1.53
CA ASP A 44 -10.48 -4.18 2.90
C ASP A 44 -10.77 -5.60 3.46
N ASN A 45 -9.86 -6.53 3.18
CA ASN A 45 -10.05 -7.98 3.31
C ASN A 45 -9.52 -8.52 4.64
N LEU A 46 -9.30 -7.63 5.62
CA LEU A 46 -9.11 -8.02 7.01
C LEU A 46 -10.25 -8.96 7.47
N LYS A 47 -11.48 -8.76 6.98
CA LYS A 47 -12.60 -9.67 7.24
C LYS A 47 -12.39 -11.08 6.68
N GLY A 48 -11.87 -11.24 5.45
CA GLY A 48 -11.56 -12.55 4.89
C GLY A 48 -10.37 -13.24 5.58
N LEU A 49 -9.43 -12.45 6.12
CA LEU A 49 -8.33 -12.97 6.94
C LEU A 49 -8.84 -13.63 8.24
N ALA A 50 -9.95 -13.12 8.81
CA ALA A 50 -10.58 -13.76 9.96
C ALA A 50 -11.09 -15.18 9.64
N GLU A 51 -11.48 -15.45 8.39
CA GLU A 51 -11.98 -16.77 7.96
C GLU A 51 -10.84 -17.73 7.61
N ILE A 52 -9.76 -17.24 7.00
CA ILE A 52 -8.64 -18.08 6.51
C ILE A 52 -7.58 -18.29 7.60
N HIS A 53 -7.31 -17.29 8.44
CA HIS A 53 -6.26 -17.35 9.45
C HIS A 53 -6.60 -16.55 10.74
N PRO A 54 -7.56 -17.05 11.55
CA PRO A 54 -8.04 -16.38 12.76
C PRO A 54 -6.96 -15.87 13.73
N PRO A 55 -5.84 -16.61 13.98
CA PRO A 55 -4.83 -16.16 14.93
C PRO A 55 -4.11 -14.87 14.51
N ILE A 56 -3.92 -14.66 13.21
CA ILE A 56 -3.23 -13.47 12.67
C ILE A 56 -4.15 -12.26 12.74
N TYR A 57 -5.44 -12.47 12.46
CA TYR A 57 -6.45 -11.41 12.54
C TYR A 57 -6.59 -10.84 13.96
N ILE A 58 -6.66 -11.71 14.98
CA ILE A 58 -6.82 -11.31 16.38
C ILE A 58 -5.62 -10.51 16.92
N LEU A 59 -4.43 -10.67 16.35
CA LEU A 59 -3.23 -9.97 16.82
C LEU A 59 -3.08 -8.54 16.25
N HIS A 60 -3.83 -8.21 15.19
CA HIS A 60 -3.64 -6.99 14.40
C HIS A 60 -4.88 -6.09 14.29
N CYS A 61 -6.00 -6.46 14.92
CA CYS A 61 -7.19 -5.63 15.13
C CYS A 61 -7.40 -5.34 16.61
#